data_AF-A0A524NXW1-F1
#
_entry.id   AF-A0A524NXW1-F1
#
_cell.length_a   1.000
_cell.length_b   1.000
_cell.length_c   1.000
_cell.angle_alpha   90.00
_cell.angle_beta   90.00
_cell.angle_gamma   90.00
#
_symmetry.space_group_name_H-M   'P 1'
#
loop_
_entity.id
_entity.type
_entity.pdbx_description
1 polymer ?
#
loop_
_entity_poly.entity_id
_entity_poly.type
_entity_poly.pdbx_seq_one_letter_code
_entity_poly.pdbx_strand_id
1 'polypeptide(L)'
;MAGKRSIGRLIGIMLIVAVVGILLARSYYGNRNRLVDPRIVSARELYEGYNEYARTGNYLRIFALLDTIEKIYRSIPHYEESFELGVLENNRAAALLTIALYRDSIPESSNPLNELASDTLVQMASFHIHEAIRLYDQWNTTYSGLNRDEIREHIKPEFLQGLEPLDMVLREKYLETRTEEIEEALTENQRRLSVCCTNLGLVHRYRGEYIEAAEQYKKAIELWDRNLDAENNLNKLLNKPLRKRNFIQRMFPPSKKTSTNN
;
A
#
# COMPACT_ATOMS: atom_id res chain seq x y z
N MET A 1 51.93 -9.00 -12.06
CA MET A 1 51.42 -7.63 -11.78
C MET A 1 50.25 -7.17 -12.66
N ALA A 2 49.87 -7.89 -13.73
CA ALA A 2 48.77 -7.48 -14.62
C ALA A 2 47.34 -7.64 -14.04
N GLY A 3 47.08 -8.67 -13.22
CA GLY A 3 45.74 -8.95 -12.68
C GLY A 3 45.21 -7.98 -11.61
N LYS A 4 46.09 -7.30 -10.85
CA LYS A 4 45.66 -6.26 -9.88
C LYS A 4 45.16 -4.98 -10.58
N ARG A 5 45.72 -4.65 -11.74
CA ARG A 5 45.33 -3.46 -12.53
C ARG A 5 43.97 -3.65 -13.24
N SER A 6 43.63 -4.87 -13.66
CA SER A 6 42.33 -5.16 -14.27
C SER A 6 41.19 -5.14 -13.23
N ILE A 7 41.42 -5.67 -12.03
CA ILE A 7 40.46 -5.63 -10.92
C ILE A 7 40.18 -4.18 -10.49
N GLY A 8 41.22 -3.34 -10.35
CA GLY A 8 41.04 -1.92 -10.02
C GLY A 8 40.24 -1.13 -11.06
N ARG A 9 40.43 -1.42 -12.36
CA ARG A 9 39.62 -0.83 -13.44
C ARG A 9 38.18 -1.32 -13.41
N LEU A 10 37.95 -2.61 -13.14
CA LEU A 10 36.62 -3.19 -13.06
C LEU A 10 35.82 -2.60 -11.88
N ILE A 11 36.46 -2.47 -10.72
CA ILE A 11 35.89 -1.80 -9.54
C ILE A 11 35.58 -0.33 -9.84
N GLY A 12 36.49 0.38 -10.51
CA GLY A 12 36.26 1.77 -10.94
C GLY A 12 35.06 1.91 -11.87
N ILE A 13 34.92 1.01 -12.86
CA ILE A 13 33.77 1.00 -13.79
C ILE A 13 32.47 0.70 -13.04
N MET A 14 32.46 -0.28 -12.12
CA MET A 14 31.28 -0.61 -11.32
C MET A 14 30.84 0.54 -10.42
N LEU A 15 31.79 1.26 -9.80
CA LEU A 15 31.50 2.46 -9.00
C LEU A 15 30.89 3.58 -9.84
N ILE A 16 31.41 3.81 -11.06
CA ILE A 16 30.87 4.83 -11.96
C ILE A 16 29.45 4.47 -12.38
N VAL A 17 29.19 3.22 -12.77
CA VAL A 17 27.84 2.74 -13.15
C VAL A 17 26.87 2.88 -11.98
N ALA A 18 27.29 2.56 -10.75
CA ALA A 18 26.48 2.71 -9.55
C ALA A 18 26.16 4.19 -9.26
N VAL A 19 27.15 5.08 -9.32
CA VAL A 19 26.95 6.52 -9.09
C VAL A 19 26.03 7.13 -10.16
N VAL A 20 26.24 6.79 -11.43
CA VAL A 20 25.37 7.24 -12.54
C VAL A 20 23.96 6.69 -12.34
N GLY A 21 23.80 5.43 -11.96
CA GLY A 21 22.50 4.84 -11.63
C GLY A 21 21.79 5.56 -10.49
N ILE A 22 22.51 5.94 -9.43
CA ILE A 22 21.97 6.71 -8.29
C ILE A 22 21.56 8.12 -8.72
N LEU A 23 22.36 8.80 -9.54
CA LEU A 23 22.06 10.15 -10.03
C LEU A 23 20.85 10.15 -10.97
N LEU A 24 20.77 9.16 -11.88
CA LEU A 24 19.63 8.97 -12.76
C LEU A 24 18.36 8.63 -11.96
N ALA A 25 18.44 7.74 -10.97
CA ALA A 25 17.33 7.44 -10.07
C ALA A 25 16.90 8.68 -9.29
N ARG A 26 17.83 9.44 -8.70
CA ARG A 26 17.52 10.69 -7.98
C ARG A 26 16.86 11.73 -8.87
N SER A 27 17.34 11.91 -10.09
CA SER A 27 16.75 12.85 -11.05
C SER A 27 15.36 12.39 -11.49
N TYR A 28 15.21 11.11 -11.84
CA TYR A 28 13.95 10.52 -12.27
C TYR A 28 12.88 10.55 -11.17
N TYR A 29 13.19 10.03 -9.98
CA TYR A 29 12.26 10.06 -8.84
C TYR A 29 12.05 11.48 -8.29
N GLY A 30 13.08 12.34 -8.32
CA GLY A 30 12.98 13.73 -7.89
C GLY A 30 12.09 14.59 -8.79
N ASN A 31 12.14 14.38 -10.12
CA ASN A 31 11.24 15.05 -11.05
C ASN A 31 9.83 14.45 -11.02
N ARG A 32 9.70 13.13 -10.84
CA ARG A 32 8.39 12.46 -10.72
C ARG A 32 7.63 12.91 -9.47
N ASN A 33 8.30 13.06 -8.33
CA ASN A 33 7.69 13.62 -7.11
C ASN A 33 7.24 15.08 -7.27
N ARG A 34 7.80 15.84 -8.23
CA ARG A 34 7.41 17.23 -8.51
C ARG A 34 6.20 17.36 -9.44
N LEU A 35 5.80 16.28 -10.11
CA LEU A 35 4.67 16.27 -11.05
C LEU A 35 3.46 15.49 -10.48
N VAL A 36 3.31 15.51 -9.16
CA VAL A 36 2.12 14.99 -8.48
C VAL A 36 1.02 16.04 -8.52
N ASP A 37 -0.23 15.61 -8.60
CA ASP A 37 -1.40 16.48 -8.46
C ASP A 37 -1.26 17.42 -7.25
N PRO A 38 -1.21 18.75 -7.47
CA PRO A 38 -0.91 19.71 -6.41
C PRO A 38 -1.96 19.72 -5.29
N ARG A 39 -3.18 19.25 -5.56
CA ARG A 39 -4.28 19.23 -4.59
C ARG A 39 -4.09 18.17 -3.50
N ILE A 40 -3.28 17.14 -3.75
CA ILE A 40 -3.04 16.02 -2.81
C ILE A 40 -1.59 15.92 -2.32
N VAL A 41 -0.73 16.89 -2.64
CA VAL A 41 0.67 16.91 -2.17
C VAL A 41 0.74 16.87 -0.65
N SER A 42 -0.05 17.69 0.04
CA SER A 42 -0.10 17.71 1.51
C SER A 42 -0.52 16.37 2.12
N ALA A 43 -1.45 15.65 1.48
CA ALA A 43 -1.84 14.30 1.89
C ALA A 43 -0.67 13.31 1.77
N ARG A 44 0.13 13.40 0.70
CA ARG A 44 1.31 12.53 0.53
C ARG A 44 2.41 12.83 1.52
N GLU A 45 2.71 14.11 1.75
CA GLU A 45 3.68 14.55 2.75
C GLU A 45 3.28 14.09 4.15
N LEU A 46 2.00 14.20 4.51
CA LEU A 46 1.49 13.65 5.77
C LEU A 46 1.71 12.14 5.86
N TYR A 47 1.43 11.40 4.77
CA TYR A 47 1.55 9.95 4.75
C TYR A 47 3.00 9.47 4.98
N GLU A 48 4.03 10.25 4.64
CA GLU A 48 5.43 9.90 4.93
C GLU A 48 5.68 9.67 6.44
N GLY A 49 4.93 10.37 7.31
CA GLY A 49 5.00 10.20 8.76
C GLY A 49 4.36 8.91 9.29
N TYR A 50 3.55 8.22 8.49
CA TYR A 50 2.81 7.01 8.92
C TYR A 50 3.74 5.93 9.46
N ASN A 51 4.84 5.65 8.74
CA ASN A 51 5.76 4.57 9.10
C ASN A 51 6.41 4.78 10.48
N GLU A 52 6.68 6.03 10.84
CA GLU A 52 7.27 6.34 12.14
C GLU A 52 6.25 6.16 13.28
N TYR A 53 5.01 6.58 13.08
CA TYR A 53 3.96 6.35 14.08
C TYR A 53 3.61 4.87 14.21
N ALA A 54 3.58 4.12 13.11
CA ALA A 54 3.39 2.67 13.12
C ALA A 54 4.53 1.95 13.86
N ARG A 55 5.78 2.36 13.64
CA ARG A 55 6.95 1.81 14.33
C ARG A 55 6.94 2.09 15.83
N THR A 56 6.46 3.25 16.23
CA THR A 56 6.40 3.69 17.64
C THR A 56 5.11 3.27 18.35
N GLY A 57 4.15 2.65 17.64
CA GLY A 57 2.86 2.25 18.20
C GLY A 57 1.99 3.44 18.61
N ASN A 58 2.18 4.61 17.98
CA ASN A 58 1.42 5.81 18.31
C ASN A 58 0.10 5.86 17.54
N TYR A 59 -0.89 5.08 17.98
CA TYR A 59 -2.17 4.95 17.29
C TYR A 59 -2.99 6.25 17.30
N LEU A 60 -2.86 7.08 18.33
CA LEU A 60 -3.45 8.42 18.34
C LEU A 60 -3.01 9.24 17.13
N ARG A 61 -1.70 9.27 16.84
CA ARG A 61 -1.16 9.96 15.68
C ARG A 61 -1.51 9.28 14.37
N ILE A 62 -1.58 7.94 14.34
CA ILE A 62 -2.00 7.19 13.15
C ILE A 62 -3.42 7.58 12.75
N PHE A 63 -4.41 7.50 13.65
CA PHE A 63 -5.79 7.81 13.29
C PHE A 63 -5.96 9.28 12.88
N ALA A 64 -5.37 10.22 13.64
CA ALA A 64 -5.43 11.64 13.29
C ALA A 64 -4.82 11.94 11.91
N LEU A 65 -3.72 11.28 11.57
CA LEU A 65 -3.08 11.39 10.25
C LEU A 65 -3.97 10.81 9.15
N LEU A 66 -4.53 9.60 9.34
CA LEU A 66 -5.39 8.96 8.35
C LEU A 66 -6.66 9.79 8.09
N ASP A 67 -7.28 10.35 9.13
CA ASP A 67 -8.48 11.19 9.02
C ASP A 67 -8.20 12.49 8.26
N THR A 68 -7.03 13.09 8.49
CA THR A 68 -6.61 14.30 7.77
C THR A 68 -6.38 14.01 6.29
N ILE A 69 -5.70 12.90 5.97
CA ILE A 69 -5.41 12.49 4.59
C ILE A 69 -6.70 12.14 3.85
N GLU A 70 -7.59 11.38 4.48
CA GLU A 70 -8.90 11.05 3.90
C GLU A 70 -9.70 12.30 3.59
N LYS A 71 -9.75 13.28 4.52
CA LYS A 71 -10.44 14.54 4.29
C LYS A 71 -9.93 15.28 3.05
N ILE A 72 -8.62 15.25 2.80
CA ILE A 72 -8.03 15.86 1.61
C ILE A 72 -8.50 15.11 0.35
N TYR A 73 -8.37 13.79 0.31
CA TYR A 73 -8.81 13.00 -0.85
C TYR A 73 -10.31 13.16 -1.13
N ARG A 74 -11.17 13.06 -0.11
CA ARG A 74 -12.61 13.22 -0.26
C ARG A 74 -13.06 14.63 -0.64
N SER A 75 -12.20 15.64 -0.47
CA SER A 75 -12.51 17.00 -0.91
C SER A 75 -12.38 17.19 -2.42
N ILE A 76 -11.87 16.19 -3.14
CA ILE A 76 -11.60 16.23 -4.57
C ILE A 76 -12.37 15.08 -5.23
N PRO A 77 -13.39 15.35 -6.07
CA PRO A 77 -14.25 14.32 -6.67
C PRO A 77 -13.46 13.17 -7.32
N HIS A 78 -12.40 13.50 -8.05
CA HIS A 78 -11.49 12.54 -8.70
C HIS A 78 -10.91 11.45 -7.77
N TYR A 79 -10.85 11.70 -6.46
CA TYR A 79 -10.31 10.77 -5.49
C TYR A 79 -11.37 10.14 -4.56
N GLU A 80 -12.66 10.36 -4.80
CA GLU A 80 -13.72 9.88 -3.91
C GLU A 80 -13.82 8.34 -3.85
N GLU A 81 -13.51 7.66 -4.96
CA GLU A 81 -13.43 6.19 -5.05
C GLU A 81 -12.00 5.70 -5.33
N SER A 82 -11.00 6.41 -4.79
CA SER A 82 -9.62 6.15 -5.17
C SER A 82 -9.00 4.93 -4.50
N PHE A 83 -8.01 4.35 -5.18
CA PHE A 83 -7.13 3.31 -4.62
C PHE A 83 -6.48 3.75 -3.30
N GLU A 84 -6.10 5.02 -3.18
CA GLU A 84 -5.50 5.59 -1.97
C GLU A 84 -6.44 5.51 -0.76
N LEU A 85 -7.73 5.78 -0.94
CA LEU A 85 -8.71 5.60 0.14
C LEU A 85 -8.79 4.13 0.59
N GLY A 86 -8.73 3.18 -0.34
CA GLY A 86 -8.65 1.75 0.01
C GLY A 86 -7.41 1.41 0.85
N VAL A 87 -6.29 2.10 0.61
CA VAL A 87 -5.07 1.96 1.43
C VAL A 87 -5.29 2.51 2.84
N LEU A 88 -5.95 3.67 2.98
CA LEU A 88 -6.26 4.26 4.30
C LEU A 88 -7.19 3.35 5.10
N GLU A 89 -8.26 2.85 4.48
CA GLU A 89 -9.23 1.95 5.10
C GLU A 89 -8.55 0.67 5.62
N ASN A 90 -7.72 0.02 4.80
CA ASN A 90 -7.00 -1.17 5.23
C ASN A 90 -5.97 -0.88 6.34
N ASN A 91 -5.34 0.29 6.34
CA ASN A 91 -4.45 0.71 7.42
C ASN A 91 -5.21 0.94 8.74
N ARG A 92 -6.40 1.56 8.70
CA ARG A 92 -7.28 1.69 9.87
C ARG A 92 -7.63 0.33 10.42
N ALA A 93 -8.05 -0.59 9.57
CA ALA A 93 -8.35 -1.95 9.97
C ALA A 93 -7.15 -2.64 10.64
N ALA A 94 -5.96 -2.53 10.07
CA ALA A 94 -4.75 -3.11 10.64
C ALA A 94 -4.40 -2.50 12.01
N ALA A 95 -4.55 -1.18 12.18
CA ALA A 95 -4.36 -0.50 13.45
C ALA A 95 -5.36 -0.99 14.51
N LEU A 96 -6.65 -1.07 14.14
CA LEU A 96 -7.72 -1.57 15.02
C LEU A 96 -7.50 -3.02 15.45
N LEU A 97 -7.13 -3.90 14.51
CA LEU A 97 -6.79 -5.30 14.82
C LEU A 97 -5.58 -5.39 15.75
N THR A 98 -4.57 -4.53 15.56
CA THR A 98 -3.40 -4.53 16.42
C THR A 98 -3.77 -4.10 17.85
N ILE A 99 -4.59 -3.06 17.99
CA ILE A 99 -5.09 -2.63 19.31
C ILE A 99 -5.93 -3.74 19.96
N ALA A 100 -6.83 -4.39 19.20
CA ALA A 100 -7.69 -5.43 19.74
C ALA A 100 -6.91 -6.67 20.22
N LEU A 101 -5.88 -7.08 19.47
CA LEU A 101 -5.11 -8.31 19.72
C LEU A 101 -3.94 -8.11 20.71
N TYR A 102 -3.43 -6.89 20.85
CA TYR A 102 -2.22 -6.60 21.63
C TYR A 102 -2.41 -5.43 22.60
N ARG A 103 -3.64 -5.17 23.06
CA ARG A 103 -4.00 -4.06 23.97
C ARG A 103 -3.01 -3.86 25.10
N ASP A 104 -2.68 -4.93 25.82
CA ASP A 104 -1.81 -4.87 27.01
C ASP A 104 -0.37 -4.44 26.69
N SER A 105 0.04 -4.47 25.42
CA SER A 105 1.36 -4.04 24.97
C SER A 105 1.40 -2.59 24.50
N ILE A 106 0.27 -1.87 24.52
CA ILE A 106 0.14 -0.53 23.95
C ILE A 106 -0.09 0.48 25.09
N PRO A 107 0.78 1.49 25.27
CA PRO A 107 0.57 2.52 26.28
C PRO A 107 -0.75 3.28 26.09
N GLU A 108 -1.48 3.52 27.18
CA GLU A 108 -2.78 4.22 27.13
C GLU A 108 -2.68 5.60 26.47
N SER A 109 -1.58 6.33 26.73
CA SER A 109 -1.30 7.64 26.11
C SER A 109 -1.22 7.61 24.58
N SER A 110 -0.97 6.44 24.01
CA SER A 110 -0.83 6.20 22.58
C SER A 110 -2.04 5.48 21.97
N ASN A 111 -3.00 5.05 22.79
CA ASN A 111 -4.19 4.30 22.38
C ASN A 111 -5.46 5.13 22.61
N PRO A 112 -5.97 5.84 21.58
CA PRO A 112 -7.18 6.65 21.71
C PRO A 112 -8.45 5.81 21.93
N LEU A 113 -8.36 4.48 21.80
CA LEU A 113 -9.49 3.56 21.86
C LEU A 113 -9.38 2.59 23.05
N ASN A 114 -8.60 2.93 24.07
CA ASN A 114 -8.35 2.05 25.23
C ASN A 114 -9.63 1.66 25.99
N GLU A 115 -10.66 2.48 25.95
CA GLU A 115 -11.93 2.22 26.64
C GLU A 115 -12.87 1.28 25.87
N LEU A 116 -12.67 1.09 24.56
CA LEU A 116 -13.53 0.24 23.75
C LEU A 116 -13.23 -1.24 23.97
N ALA A 117 -14.25 -2.11 23.93
CA ALA A 117 -14.04 -3.56 23.99
C ALA A 117 -13.33 -4.09 22.74
N SER A 118 -12.53 -5.17 22.87
CA SER A 118 -11.82 -5.76 21.73
C SER A 118 -12.78 -6.26 20.64
N ASP A 119 -13.96 -6.77 21.00
CA ASP A 119 -15.00 -7.18 20.04
C ASP A 119 -15.48 -6.00 19.19
N THR A 120 -15.66 -4.82 19.81
CA THR A 120 -16.02 -3.58 19.11
C THR A 120 -14.93 -3.18 18.13
N LEU A 121 -13.67 -3.21 18.55
CA LEU A 121 -12.53 -2.89 17.68
C LEU A 121 -12.42 -3.85 16.50
N VAL A 122 -12.64 -5.15 16.72
CA VAL A 122 -12.64 -6.16 15.66
C VAL A 122 -13.82 -5.97 14.70
N GLN A 123 -14.99 -5.56 15.19
CA GLN A 123 -16.13 -5.21 14.35
C GLN A 123 -15.85 -3.97 13.49
N MET A 124 -15.28 -2.91 14.07
CA MET A 124 -14.84 -1.72 13.33
C MET A 124 -13.77 -2.08 12.28
N ALA A 125 -12.80 -2.91 12.64
CA ALA A 125 -11.80 -3.39 11.68
C ALA A 125 -12.45 -4.14 10.52
N SER A 126 -13.42 -5.01 10.81
CA SER A 126 -14.19 -5.73 9.79
C SER A 126 -14.89 -4.77 8.83
N PHE A 127 -15.52 -3.71 9.33
CA PHE A 127 -16.12 -2.66 8.49
C PHE A 127 -15.09 -2.03 7.53
N HIS A 128 -13.98 -1.53 8.06
CA HIS A 128 -12.93 -0.91 7.24
C HIS A 128 -12.29 -1.86 6.22
N ILE A 129 -12.18 -3.16 6.55
CA ILE A 129 -11.70 -4.19 5.59
C ILE A 129 -12.66 -4.33 4.41
N HIS A 130 -13.97 -4.38 4.67
CA HIS A 130 -14.95 -4.49 3.60
C HIS A 130 -14.99 -3.23 2.73
N GLU A 131 -14.84 -2.05 3.33
CA GLU A 131 -14.77 -0.81 2.56
C GLU A 131 -13.50 -0.73 1.70
N ALA A 132 -12.35 -1.18 2.21
CA ALA A 132 -11.14 -1.31 1.41
C ALA A 132 -11.32 -2.28 0.23
N ILE A 133 -11.92 -3.45 0.48
CA ILE A 133 -12.23 -4.44 -0.58
C ILE A 133 -13.17 -3.83 -1.63
N ARG A 134 -14.24 -3.14 -1.21
CA ARG A 134 -15.17 -2.47 -2.12
C ARG A 134 -14.44 -1.49 -3.03
N LEU A 135 -13.58 -0.64 -2.48
CA LEU A 135 -12.78 0.33 -3.24
C LEU A 135 -11.83 -0.35 -4.22
N TYR A 136 -11.15 -1.42 -3.80
CA TYR A 136 -10.23 -2.17 -4.67
C TYR A 136 -10.96 -2.94 -5.77
N ASP A 137 -12.12 -3.53 -5.49
CA ASP A 137 -12.93 -4.23 -6.50
C ASP A 137 -13.50 -3.23 -7.50
N GLN A 138 -14.05 -2.11 -7.03
CA GLN A 138 -14.49 -0.99 -7.87
C GLN A 138 -13.34 -0.47 -8.76
N TRP A 139 -12.14 -0.31 -8.19
CA TRP A 139 -10.95 0.10 -8.95
C TRP A 139 -10.63 -0.87 -10.09
N ASN A 140 -10.71 -2.17 -9.82
CA ASN A 140 -10.54 -3.18 -10.87
C ASN A 140 -11.65 -3.09 -11.92
N THR A 141 -12.91 -2.94 -11.52
CA THR A 141 -14.04 -2.83 -12.44
C THR A 141 -13.89 -1.63 -13.36
N THR A 142 -13.41 -0.50 -12.85
CA THR A 142 -13.25 0.75 -13.62
C THR A 142 -12.08 0.67 -14.60
N TYR A 143 -10.93 0.14 -14.17
CA TYR A 143 -9.68 0.31 -14.92
C TYR A 143 -9.07 -0.98 -15.49
N SER A 144 -9.49 -2.17 -15.06
CA SER A 144 -8.89 -3.42 -15.56
C SER A 144 -9.19 -3.64 -17.03
N GLY A 145 -8.15 -3.95 -17.80
CA GLY A 145 -8.24 -4.21 -19.24
C GLY A 145 -8.15 -2.94 -20.10
N LEU A 146 -8.20 -1.75 -19.50
CA LEU A 146 -7.90 -0.51 -20.19
C LEU A 146 -6.39 -0.36 -20.42
N ASN A 147 -6.01 0.15 -21.58
CA ASN A 147 -4.65 0.59 -21.85
C ASN A 147 -4.43 2.03 -21.35
N ARG A 148 -3.18 2.51 -21.40
CA ARG A 148 -2.80 3.83 -20.89
C ARG A 148 -3.62 4.98 -21.49
N ASP A 149 -3.84 4.98 -22.79
CA ASP A 149 -4.58 6.06 -23.47
C ASP A 149 -6.06 6.03 -23.06
N GLU A 150 -6.64 4.83 -22.91
CA GLU A 150 -8.02 4.65 -22.43
C GLU A 150 -8.19 5.12 -20.98
N ILE A 151 -7.25 4.77 -20.09
CA ILE A 151 -7.24 5.26 -18.70
C ILE A 151 -7.16 6.78 -18.69
N ARG A 152 -6.25 7.35 -19.49
CA ARG A 152 -6.05 8.80 -19.56
C ARG A 152 -7.32 9.53 -20.02
N GLU A 153 -7.93 9.08 -21.11
CA GLU A 153 -9.16 9.69 -21.63
C GLU A 153 -10.34 9.50 -20.67
N HIS A 154 -10.41 8.36 -19.96
CA HIS A 154 -11.41 8.11 -18.94
C HIS A 154 -11.34 9.11 -17.78
N ILE A 155 -10.15 9.34 -17.23
CA ILE A 155 -10.00 10.21 -16.05
C ILE A 155 -9.99 11.70 -16.37
N LYS A 156 -9.59 12.08 -17.58
CA LYS A 156 -9.31 13.48 -17.95
C LYS A 156 -10.44 14.47 -17.62
N PRO A 157 -11.73 14.19 -17.91
CA PRO A 157 -12.80 15.15 -17.67
C PRO A 157 -12.99 15.50 -16.20
N GLU A 158 -12.81 14.55 -15.29
CA GLU A 158 -12.95 14.77 -13.84
C GLU A 158 -11.64 15.24 -13.21
N PHE A 159 -10.52 14.62 -13.59
CA PHE A 159 -9.20 14.95 -13.03
C PHE A 159 -8.84 16.43 -13.21
N LEU A 160 -9.14 17.01 -14.38
CA LEU A 160 -8.80 18.39 -14.71
C LEU A 160 -9.67 19.44 -14.01
N GLN A 161 -10.78 19.05 -13.36
CA GLN A 161 -11.65 19.97 -12.65
C GLN A 161 -10.93 20.60 -11.46
N GLY A 162 -10.95 21.93 -11.35
CA GLY A 162 -10.21 22.66 -10.31
C GLY A 162 -8.72 22.86 -10.61
N LEU A 163 -8.22 22.37 -11.75
CA LEU A 163 -6.86 22.66 -12.24
C LEU A 163 -6.85 23.74 -13.33
N GLU A 164 -8.00 24.28 -13.74
CA GLU A 164 -8.15 25.25 -14.85
C GLU A 164 -7.25 26.49 -14.76
N PRO A 165 -6.95 27.05 -13.57
CA PRO A 165 -6.04 28.19 -13.46
C PRO A 165 -4.59 27.87 -13.86
N LEU A 166 -4.20 26.61 -13.97
CA LEU A 166 -2.84 26.17 -14.29
C LEU A 166 -2.59 26.16 -15.80
N ASP A 167 -1.32 26.39 -16.17
CA ASP A 167 -0.87 26.29 -17.56
C ASP A 167 -1.21 24.92 -18.18
N MET A 168 -1.57 24.93 -19.46
CA MET A 168 -2.00 23.73 -20.20
C MET A 168 -0.91 22.64 -20.20
N VAL A 169 0.36 23.01 -20.38
CA VAL A 169 1.47 22.04 -20.38
C VAL A 169 1.62 21.39 -19.01
N LEU A 170 1.38 22.15 -17.94
CA LEU A 170 1.46 21.63 -16.58
C LEU A 170 0.28 20.69 -16.26
N ARG A 171 -0.93 21.05 -16.67
CA ARG A 171 -2.11 20.17 -16.53
C ARG A 171 -1.91 18.83 -17.22
N GLU A 172 -1.38 18.85 -18.44
CA GLU A 172 -1.08 17.63 -19.20
C GLU A 172 -0.03 16.77 -18.49
N LYS A 173 1.01 17.36 -17.90
CA LYS A 173 2.00 16.61 -17.09
C LYS A 173 1.41 15.97 -15.85
N TYR A 174 0.50 16.65 -15.15
CA TYR A 174 -0.20 16.08 -14.00
C TYR A 174 -1.14 14.94 -14.41
N LEU A 175 -1.83 15.08 -15.55
CA LEU A 175 -2.70 14.04 -16.09
C LEU A 175 -1.90 12.78 -16.48
N GLU A 176 -0.75 12.95 -17.13
CA GLU A 176 0.17 11.84 -17.44
C GLU A 176 0.64 11.14 -16.17
N THR A 177 1.07 11.91 -15.17
CA THR A 177 1.55 11.34 -13.91
C THR A 177 0.43 10.60 -13.18
N ARG A 178 -0.81 11.13 -13.19
CA ARG A 178 -1.95 10.44 -12.59
C ARG A 178 -2.29 9.15 -13.33
N THR A 179 -2.22 9.15 -14.65
CA THR A 179 -2.43 7.95 -15.47
C THR A 179 -1.43 6.85 -15.09
N GLU A 180 -0.15 7.19 -14.95
CA GLU A 180 0.89 6.25 -14.50
C GLU A 180 0.64 5.69 -13.11
N GLU A 181 0.16 6.52 -12.18
CA GLU A 181 -0.18 6.07 -10.83
C GLU A 181 -1.34 5.07 -10.82
N ILE A 182 -2.30 5.23 -11.73
CA ILE A 182 -3.41 4.27 -11.88
C ILE A 182 -2.89 2.94 -12.44
N GLU A 183 -2.01 2.97 -13.43
CA GLU A 183 -1.34 1.76 -13.95
C GLU A 183 -0.59 1.03 -12.83
N GLU A 184 0.16 1.76 -12.00
CA GLU A 184 0.85 1.18 -10.86
C GLU A 184 -0.11 0.61 -9.80
N ALA A 185 -1.20 1.33 -9.49
CA ALA A 185 -2.21 0.88 -8.56
C ALA A 185 -2.88 -0.43 -9.02
N LEU A 186 -3.18 -0.57 -10.31
CA LEU A 186 -3.68 -1.82 -10.90
C LEU A 186 -2.72 -2.99 -10.64
N THR A 187 -1.42 -2.80 -10.84
CA THR A 187 -0.43 -3.87 -10.58
C THR A 187 -0.33 -4.23 -9.10
N GLU A 188 -0.59 -3.28 -8.20
CA GLU A 188 -0.52 -3.49 -6.76
C GLU A 188 -1.84 -4.04 -6.18
N ASN A 189 -2.94 -3.97 -6.92
CA ASN A 189 -4.27 -4.16 -6.34
C ASN A 189 -4.50 -5.58 -5.83
N GLN A 190 -4.06 -6.61 -6.57
CA GLN A 190 -4.13 -8.01 -6.12
C GLN A 190 -3.38 -8.22 -4.79
N ARG A 191 -2.20 -7.59 -4.65
CA ARG A 191 -1.43 -7.63 -3.41
C ARG A 191 -2.16 -6.94 -2.26
N ARG A 192 -2.86 -5.83 -2.52
CA ARG A 192 -3.66 -5.12 -1.50
C ARG A 192 -4.87 -5.93 -1.07
N LEU A 193 -5.62 -6.50 -2.01
CA LEU A 193 -6.74 -7.42 -1.73
C LEU A 193 -6.28 -8.63 -0.90
N SER A 194 -5.09 -9.18 -1.19
CA SER A 194 -4.49 -10.25 -0.40
C SER A 194 -4.28 -9.85 1.07
N VAL A 195 -3.84 -8.62 1.34
CA VAL A 195 -3.71 -8.10 2.71
C VAL A 195 -5.09 -7.95 3.37
N CYS A 196 -6.09 -7.45 2.65
CA CYS A 196 -7.46 -7.36 3.19
C CYS A 196 -8.02 -8.73 3.57
N CYS A 197 -7.86 -9.75 2.72
CA CYS A 197 -8.25 -11.13 3.03
C CYS A 197 -7.47 -11.67 4.24
N THR A 198 -6.19 -11.33 4.40
CA THR A 198 -5.42 -11.71 5.58
C THR A 198 -6.00 -11.10 6.86
N ASN A 199 -6.35 -9.81 6.81
CA ASN A 199 -6.97 -9.10 7.93
C ASN A 199 -8.37 -9.65 8.24
N LEU A 200 -9.16 -10.02 7.22
CA LEU A 200 -10.46 -10.65 7.41
C LEU A 200 -10.32 -12.05 8.05
N GLY A 201 -9.29 -12.81 7.66
CA GLY A 201 -8.97 -14.07 8.33
C GLY A 201 -8.61 -13.90 9.81
N LEU A 202 -7.98 -12.78 10.18
CA LEU A 202 -7.71 -12.45 11.59
C LEU A 202 -9.00 -12.13 12.35
N VAL A 203 -9.95 -11.41 11.73
CA VAL A 203 -11.29 -11.15 12.29
C VAL A 203 -12.02 -12.47 12.60
N HIS A 204 -12.13 -13.36 11.60
CA HIS A 204 -12.77 -14.66 11.79
C HIS A 204 -12.08 -15.50 12.87
N ARG A 205 -10.74 -15.54 12.85
CA ARG A 205 -9.98 -16.28 13.87
C ARG A 205 -10.24 -15.74 15.28
N TYR A 206 -10.34 -14.42 15.45
CA TYR A 206 -10.66 -13.81 16.73
C TYR A 206 -12.05 -14.23 17.23
N ARG A 207 -13.02 -14.38 16.32
CA ARG A 207 -14.38 -14.84 16.62
C ARG A 207 -14.51 -16.36 16.83
N GLY A 208 -13.43 -17.13 16.67
CA GLY A 208 -13.46 -18.59 16.72
C GLY A 208 -13.99 -19.26 15.44
N GLU A 209 -14.19 -18.49 14.38
CA GLU A 209 -14.66 -18.92 13.05
C GLU A 209 -13.47 -19.45 12.24
N TYR A 210 -12.92 -20.60 12.66
CA TYR A 210 -11.64 -21.09 12.13
C TYR A 210 -11.70 -21.57 10.68
N ILE A 211 -12.86 -22.05 10.21
CA ILE A 211 -13.03 -22.53 8.83
C ILE A 211 -12.97 -21.32 7.90
N GLU A 212 -13.76 -20.29 8.21
CA GLU A 212 -13.83 -19.01 7.50
C GLU A 212 -12.47 -18.31 7.52
N ALA A 213 -11.76 -18.32 8.66
CA ALA A 213 -10.41 -17.80 8.75
C ALA A 213 -9.46 -18.50 7.76
N ALA A 214 -9.50 -19.83 7.70
CA ALA A 214 -8.66 -20.61 6.80
C ALA A 214 -8.99 -20.34 5.33
N GLU A 215 -10.27 -20.17 4.98
CA GLU A 215 -10.70 -19.79 3.63
C GLU A 215 -10.15 -18.42 3.23
N GLN A 216 -10.24 -17.42 4.12
CA GLN A 216 -9.70 -16.09 3.83
C GLN A 216 -8.17 -16.09 3.67
N TYR A 217 -7.44 -16.86 4.48
CA TYR A 217 -5.98 -16.98 4.28
C TYR A 217 -5.63 -17.68 2.96
N LYS A 218 -6.39 -18.70 2.54
CA LYS A 218 -6.19 -19.34 1.23
C LYS A 218 -6.46 -18.36 0.09
N LYS A 219 -7.57 -17.62 0.14
CA LYS A 219 -7.88 -16.58 -0.83
C LYS A 219 -6.79 -15.51 -0.90
N ALA A 220 -6.23 -15.11 0.24
CA ALA A 220 -5.10 -14.18 0.29
C ALA A 220 -3.87 -14.73 -0.46
N ILE A 221 -3.54 -16.01 -0.29
CA ILE A 221 -2.41 -16.67 -0.94
C ILE A 221 -2.67 -16.85 -2.45
N GLU A 222 -3.91 -17.13 -2.86
CA GLU A 222 -4.30 -17.20 -4.27
C GLU A 222 -4.16 -15.85 -4.97
N LEU A 223 -4.57 -14.76 -4.32
CA LEU A 223 -4.39 -13.39 -4.83
C LEU A 223 -2.92 -12.97 -4.89
N TRP A 224 -2.11 -13.42 -3.92
CA TRP A 224 -0.69 -13.12 -3.86
C TRP A 224 0.06 -14.21 -3.09
N ASP A 225 0.71 -15.09 -3.83
CA ASP A 225 1.42 -16.28 -3.34
C ASP A 225 2.60 -15.97 -2.40
N ARG A 226 3.05 -14.71 -2.38
CA ARG A 226 4.13 -14.21 -1.52
C ARG A 226 3.62 -13.59 -0.21
N ASN A 227 2.33 -13.70 0.09
CA ASN A 227 1.78 -13.25 1.36
C ASN A 227 2.17 -14.18 2.52
N LEU A 228 3.37 -13.97 3.05
CA LEU A 228 3.92 -14.75 4.15
C LEU A 228 3.09 -14.63 5.43
N ASP A 229 2.41 -13.51 5.65
CA ASP A 229 1.58 -13.30 6.84
C ASP A 229 0.31 -14.18 6.77
N ALA A 230 -0.36 -14.22 5.61
CA ALA A 230 -1.46 -15.15 5.36
C ALA A 230 -1.02 -16.61 5.52
N GLU A 231 0.10 -16.98 4.90
CA GLU A 231 0.64 -18.34 4.98
C GLU A 231 0.96 -18.74 6.42
N ASN A 232 1.61 -17.86 7.20
CA ASN A 232 1.93 -18.15 8.60
C ASN A 232 0.70 -18.17 9.50
N ASN A 233 -0.29 -17.32 9.24
CA ASN A 233 -1.56 -17.38 9.97
C ASN A 233 -2.31 -18.69 9.70
N LEU A 234 -2.34 -19.15 8.44
CA LEU A 234 -2.88 -20.45 8.07
C LEU A 234 -2.09 -21.60 8.70
N ASN A 235 -0.76 -21.55 8.64
CA ASN A 235 0.09 -22.58 9.25
C ASN A 235 -0.13 -22.66 10.76
N LYS A 236 -0.28 -21.53 11.46
CA LYS A 236 -0.61 -21.52 12.88
C LYS A 236 -1.94 -22.21 13.16
N LEU A 237 -2.97 -21.96 12.35
CA LEU A 237 -4.29 -22.57 12.48
C LEU A 237 -4.25 -24.09 12.23
N LEU A 238 -3.42 -24.53 11.28
CA LEU A 238 -3.26 -25.94 10.91
C LEU A 238 -2.16 -26.68 11.70
N ASN A 239 -1.58 -26.04 12.72
CA ASN A 239 -0.44 -26.57 13.48
C ASN A 239 0.76 -27.03 12.61
N LYS A 240 1.10 -26.21 11.61
CA LYS A 240 2.23 -26.40 10.69
C LYS A 240 3.40 -25.46 11.02
N PRO A 241 4.64 -25.80 10.62
CA PRO A 241 5.79 -24.91 10.81
C PRO A 241 5.62 -23.55 10.15
N LEU A 242 6.04 -22.49 10.84
CA LEU A 242 6.08 -21.14 10.28
C LEU A 242 7.24 -20.99 9.30
N ARG A 243 7.00 -20.23 8.23
CA ARG A 243 8.02 -19.89 7.23
C ARG A 243 8.62 -18.52 7.51
N LYS A 244 9.87 -18.34 7.11
CA LYS A 244 10.61 -17.08 7.15
C LYS A 244 11.15 -16.78 5.75
N ARG A 245 11.24 -15.49 5.41
CA ARG A 245 11.91 -15.08 4.17
C ARG A 245 13.38 -15.52 4.21
N ASN A 246 13.85 -16.15 3.15
CA ASN A 246 15.25 -16.53 3.03
C ASN A 246 16.15 -15.30 2.76
N PHE A 247 17.48 -15.47 2.81
CA PHE A 247 18.43 -14.36 2.59
C PHE A 247 18.21 -13.65 1.25
N ILE A 248 18.02 -14.40 0.17
CA ILE A 248 17.83 -13.85 -1.17
C ILE A 248 16.53 -13.04 -1.24
N GLN A 249 15.42 -13.55 -0.71
CA GLN A 249 14.14 -12.83 -0.66
C GLN A 249 14.19 -11.54 0.19
N ARG A 250 15.08 -11.47 1.18
CA ARG A 250 15.29 -10.25 1.98
C ARG A 250 16.13 -9.22 1.24
N MET A 251 17.17 -9.66 0.54
CA MET A 251 18.10 -8.78 -0.18
C MET A 251 17.57 -8.33 -1.55
N PHE A 252 16.77 -9.19 -2.18
CA PHE A 252 16.17 -8.97 -3.50
C PHE A 252 14.67 -9.27 -3.39
N PRO A 253 13.90 -8.40 -2.70
CA PRO A 253 12.45 -8.52 -2.75
C PRO A 253 12.01 -8.44 -4.21
N PRO A 254 11.19 -9.39 -4.69
CA PRO A 254 10.89 -9.48 -6.10
C PRO A 254 10.13 -8.24 -6.58
N SER A 255 10.38 -7.83 -7.83
CA SER A 255 9.82 -6.60 -8.38
C SER A 255 8.30 -6.68 -8.51
N LYS A 256 7.63 -5.53 -8.35
CA LYS A 256 6.17 -5.35 -8.38
C LYS A 256 5.47 -5.98 -9.60
N LYS A 257 6.20 -6.22 -10.70
CA LYS A 257 5.68 -6.69 -12.00
C LYS A 257 5.67 -8.22 -12.21
N THR A 258 6.06 -9.03 -11.23
CA THR A 258 6.31 -10.48 -11.45
C THR A 258 5.23 -11.44 -10.91
N SER A 259 4.00 -11.00 -10.67
CA SER A 259 2.92 -11.86 -10.14
C SER A 259 1.83 -12.20 -11.15
N THR A 260 2.13 -12.26 -12.44
CA THR A 260 1.26 -12.91 -13.43
C THR A 260 2.12 -13.73 -14.38
N ASN A 261 2.24 -15.03 -14.08
CA ASN A 261 2.46 -16.12 -15.03
C ASN A 261 2.52 -17.42 -14.23
N ASN A 262 1.37 -18.08 -14.13
CA ASN A 262 1.21 -19.53 -14.16
C ASN A 262 -0.27 -19.83 -14.43
#